data_AF-A0AAD4BM58-F1
#
_entry.id   AF-A0AAD4BM58-F1
#
_cell.length_a   1.000
_cell.length_b   1.000
_cell.length_c   1.000
_cell.angle_alpha   90.00
_cell.angle_beta   90.00
_cell.angle_gamma   90.00
#
_symmetry.space_group_name_H-M   'P 1'
#
loop_
_entity.id
_entity.type
_entity.pdbx_description
1 polymer ?
#
loop_
_entity_poly.entity_id
_entity_poly.type
_entity_poly.pdbx_seq_one_letter_code
_entity_poly.pdbx_strand_id
1 'polypeptide(L)'
;MVEKRQNNSGSQSQLQTQSALQSGQTVTQSLASQTGSQSLTAAPMPTIPSNAPPGLISVTQPPQQSTPFYKIAPSEPITFAWAFSNIIVTPTHLTVSAACKNGNTYPVGPTDGIIPGTATSVVWDTYAYQTSHPQLPLAQAEYTLEIWGDQGPDAQIKPGFLTPNSAAHFSLYTPQGYTPVTSGWSCPGCSSAISQYDSRPALVGLISTLFLVFLSGSLVMRRL
;
A
#
# COMPACT_ATOMS: atom_id res chain seq x y z
N MET A 1 66.17 -57.03 18.45
CA MET A 1 65.39 -58.16 17.89
C MET A 1 64.47 -57.58 16.82
N VAL A 2 64.96 -57.49 15.57
CA VAL A 2 64.75 -58.48 14.48
C VAL A 2 63.28 -58.39 14.01
N GLU A 3 62.92 -57.58 13.00
CA GLU A 3 63.13 -57.72 11.54
C GLU A 3 62.56 -59.00 10.92
N LYS A 4 61.58 -58.85 10.01
CA LYS A 4 61.64 -59.21 8.57
C LYS A 4 60.28 -58.92 7.90
N ARG A 5 60.21 -58.02 6.90
CA ARG A 5 60.50 -58.14 5.43
C ARG A 5 59.28 -58.65 4.65
N GLN A 6 58.69 -57.87 3.73
CA GLN A 6 58.98 -57.69 2.26
C GLN A 6 57.65 -58.00 1.54
N ASN A 7 57.23 -57.48 0.38
CA ASN A 7 57.93 -56.99 -0.81
C ASN A 7 56.88 -56.24 -1.70
N ASN A 8 57.20 -55.09 -2.30
CA ASN A 8 57.56 -54.90 -3.73
C ASN A 8 56.34 -54.90 -4.68
N SER A 9 56.08 -53.88 -5.49
CA SER A 9 56.92 -53.39 -6.61
C SER A 9 56.30 -52.08 -7.14
N GLY A 10 56.98 -51.06 -7.69
CA GLY A 10 58.38 -50.68 -7.92
C GLY A 10 58.37 -49.14 -8.15
N SER A 11 59.28 -48.36 -7.56
CA SER A 11 60.61 -47.95 -8.08
C SER A 11 60.59 -47.33 -9.48
N GLN A 12 61.23 -46.21 -9.80
CA GLN A 12 62.11 -45.24 -9.10
C GLN A 12 62.26 -44.03 -10.07
N SER A 13 62.23 -42.77 -9.60
CA SER A 13 63.40 -41.89 -9.35
C SER A 13 64.32 -41.61 -10.55
N GLN A 14 64.46 -40.34 -10.95
CA GLN A 14 65.69 -39.53 -10.80
C GLN A 14 65.74 -38.32 -11.75
N LEU A 15 66.21 -37.20 -11.20
CA LEU A 15 66.70 -36.04 -11.95
C LEU A 15 68.02 -36.37 -12.64
N GLN A 16 68.17 -35.99 -13.92
CA GLN A 16 69.49 -35.74 -14.52
C GLN A 16 69.41 -34.80 -15.73
N THR A 17 70.26 -33.78 -15.68
CA THR A 17 70.57 -32.79 -16.71
C THR A 17 71.26 -33.43 -17.91
N GLN A 18 70.80 -33.19 -19.14
CA GLN A 18 71.69 -33.17 -20.32
C GLN A 18 71.05 -32.52 -21.55
N SER A 19 71.85 -31.64 -22.15
CA SER A 19 71.62 -30.84 -23.34
C SER A 19 71.69 -31.70 -24.60
N ALA A 20 70.73 -31.55 -25.52
CA ALA A 20 70.91 -31.90 -26.92
C ALA A 20 70.03 -30.99 -27.80
N LEU A 21 70.67 -30.30 -28.75
CA LEU A 21 70.08 -29.53 -29.83
C LEU A 21 69.44 -30.50 -30.85
N GLN A 22 68.17 -30.31 -31.22
CA GLN A 22 67.74 -30.53 -32.61
C GLN A 22 66.36 -29.91 -32.91
N SER A 23 66.30 -29.30 -34.09
CA SER A 23 65.22 -28.56 -34.75
C SER A 23 63.92 -29.34 -35.01
N GLY A 24 62.77 -28.65 -35.00
CA GLY A 24 61.54 -29.11 -35.65
C GLY A 24 60.23 -28.68 -34.96
N GLN A 25 59.52 -27.72 -35.55
CA GLN A 25 58.27 -27.11 -35.09
C GLN A 25 57.13 -28.12 -34.80
N THR A 26 56.49 -28.07 -33.63
CA THR A 26 55.04 -28.35 -33.47
C THR A 26 54.48 -27.77 -32.15
N VAL A 27 53.48 -26.89 -32.27
CA VAL A 27 52.33 -26.59 -31.36
C VAL A 27 52.60 -26.46 -29.85
N THR A 28 52.65 -25.21 -29.37
CA THR A 28 52.61 -24.86 -27.94
C THR A 28 51.16 -24.63 -27.49
N GLN A 29 50.56 -25.59 -26.78
CA GLN A 29 49.39 -25.34 -25.93
C GLN A 29 49.90 -24.86 -24.56
N SER A 30 49.81 -23.56 -24.29
CA SER A 30 49.97 -23.01 -22.96
C SER A 30 48.63 -23.10 -22.22
N LEU A 31 48.60 -23.92 -21.15
CA LEU A 31 47.56 -23.87 -20.13
C LEU A 31 47.68 -22.52 -19.39
N ALA A 32 46.94 -21.53 -19.86
CA ALA A 32 46.66 -20.31 -19.10
C ALA A 32 45.40 -20.53 -18.27
N SER A 33 45.54 -20.41 -16.95
CA SER A 33 44.45 -20.36 -15.98
C SER A 33 43.55 -19.16 -16.30
N GLN A 34 42.47 -19.40 -17.03
CA GLN A 34 41.46 -18.39 -17.33
C GLN A 34 40.49 -18.27 -16.15
N THR A 35 40.72 -17.29 -15.30
CA THR A 35 39.70 -16.74 -14.41
C THR A 35 38.65 -16.06 -15.29
N GLY A 36 37.61 -16.80 -15.66
CA GLY A 36 36.52 -16.29 -16.50
C GLY A 36 35.72 -15.23 -15.75
N SER A 37 35.98 -13.97 -16.05
CA SER A 37 35.01 -12.89 -15.79
C SER A 37 33.80 -13.16 -16.68
N GLN A 38 32.72 -13.66 -16.08
CA GLN A 38 31.44 -13.81 -16.75
C GLN A 38 30.93 -12.41 -17.12
N SER A 39 31.15 -12.00 -18.37
CA SER A 39 30.50 -10.84 -18.95
C SER A 39 29.01 -11.15 -19.04
N LEU A 40 28.23 -10.61 -18.10
CA LEU A 40 26.77 -10.59 -18.20
C LEU A 40 26.42 -9.84 -19.50
N THR A 41 25.95 -10.55 -20.52
CA THR A 41 25.46 -9.94 -21.75
C THR A 41 24.23 -9.11 -21.40
N ALA A 42 24.40 -7.78 -21.33
CA ALA A 42 23.28 -6.86 -21.19
C ALA A 42 22.32 -7.06 -22.37
N ALA A 43 21.02 -7.17 -22.08
CA ALA A 43 20.00 -7.25 -23.13
C ALA A 43 20.13 -6.02 -24.06
N PRO A 44 19.99 -6.21 -25.38
CA PRO A 44 20.07 -5.09 -26.31
C PRO A 44 18.97 -4.07 -25.99
N MET A 45 19.38 -2.81 -25.77
CA MET A 45 18.45 -1.70 -25.56
C MET A 45 17.60 -1.49 -26.83
N PRO A 46 16.29 -1.28 -26.70
CA PRO A 46 15.44 -1.01 -27.86
C PRO A 46 15.85 0.32 -28.51
N THR A 47 15.78 0.38 -29.85
CA THR A 47 16.01 1.62 -30.59
C THR A 47 14.82 2.56 -30.39
N ILE A 48 15.08 3.74 -29.81
CA ILE A 48 14.06 4.75 -29.56
C ILE A 48 14.00 5.70 -30.76
N PRO A 49 12.84 5.88 -31.42
CA PRO A 49 12.68 6.88 -32.48
C PRO A 49 12.90 8.30 -31.93
N SER A 50 13.52 9.18 -32.71
CA SER A 50 13.78 10.57 -32.29
C SER A 50 12.51 11.39 -32.03
N ASN A 51 11.37 10.98 -32.59
CA ASN A 51 10.07 11.61 -32.42
C ASN A 51 9.16 10.85 -31.41
N ALA A 52 9.70 9.87 -30.67
CA ALA A 52 8.89 9.11 -29.73
C ALA A 52 8.39 10.03 -28.59
N PRO A 53 7.09 10.00 -28.26
CA PRO A 53 6.58 10.70 -27.08
C PRO A 53 7.11 10.06 -25.78
N PRO A 54 7.01 10.78 -24.64
CA PRO A 54 7.31 10.19 -23.35
C PRO A 54 6.28 9.12 -22.98
N GLY A 55 6.73 8.11 -22.24
CA GLY A 55 5.88 7.07 -21.68
C GLY A 55 5.05 7.61 -20.53
N LEU A 56 3.78 7.21 -20.48
CA LEU A 56 2.80 7.72 -19.52
C LEU A 56 2.06 6.58 -18.82
N ILE A 57 1.64 6.86 -17.59
CA ILE A 57 0.68 6.07 -16.83
C ILE A 57 -0.62 6.86 -16.75
N SER A 58 -1.74 6.20 -17.05
CA SER A 58 -3.07 6.73 -16.83
C SER A 58 -3.81 5.83 -15.85
N VAL A 59 -4.10 6.35 -14.65
CA VAL A 59 -4.81 5.61 -13.60
C VAL A 59 -6.27 5.39 -14.02
N THR A 60 -6.65 4.13 -14.13
CA THR A 60 -7.99 3.69 -14.54
C THR A 60 -8.87 3.31 -13.35
N GLN A 61 -8.24 2.90 -12.24
CA GLN A 61 -8.93 2.59 -11.00
C GLN A 61 -8.15 3.18 -9.82
N PRO A 62 -8.81 3.96 -8.94
CA PRO A 62 -10.20 4.39 -9.00
C PRO A 62 -10.53 5.36 -10.16
N PRO A 63 -11.80 5.48 -10.59
CA PRO A 63 -12.22 6.48 -11.56
C PRO A 63 -11.89 7.90 -11.07
N GLN A 64 -11.17 8.67 -11.87
CA GLN A 64 -10.63 10.00 -11.50
C GLN A 64 -11.69 11.13 -11.52
N GLN A 65 -12.98 10.80 -11.55
CA GLN A 65 -14.09 11.78 -11.59
C GLN A 65 -14.34 12.44 -10.22
N SER A 66 -13.91 11.79 -9.14
CA SER A 66 -14.03 12.27 -7.77
C SER A 66 -12.98 11.61 -6.89
N THR A 67 -12.55 12.27 -5.81
CA THR A 67 -11.65 11.68 -4.82
C THR A 67 -12.34 10.49 -4.12
N PRO A 68 -11.84 9.27 -4.27
CA PRO A 68 -12.38 8.08 -3.62
C PRO A 68 -11.95 8.00 -2.16
N PHE A 69 -12.81 7.39 -1.34
CA PHE A 69 -12.60 7.18 0.08
C PHE A 69 -12.51 5.69 0.37
N TYR A 70 -11.44 5.29 1.06
CA TYR A 70 -11.21 3.91 1.46
C TYR A 70 -11.13 3.79 2.98
N LYS A 71 -11.79 2.77 3.51
CA LYS A 71 -11.76 2.47 4.94
C LYS A 71 -10.56 1.59 5.27
N ILE A 72 -9.87 1.92 6.36
CA ILE A 72 -8.83 1.09 6.94
C ILE A 72 -9.52 0.05 7.83
N ALA A 73 -9.86 -1.11 7.27
CA ALA A 73 -10.60 -2.16 7.95
C ALA A 73 -10.18 -3.57 7.48
N PRO A 74 -10.40 -4.63 8.29
CA PRO A 74 -10.13 -5.99 7.85
C PRO A 74 -10.92 -6.36 6.59
N SER A 75 -10.31 -7.14 5.69
CA SER A 75 -10.92 -7.63 4.45
C SER A 75 -11.35 -6.55 3.43
N GLU A 76 -10.72 -5.37 3.49
CA GLU A 76 -11.06 -4.22 2.64
C GLU A 76 -9.83 -3.69 1.89
N PRO A 77 -9.23 -4.52 1.01
CA PRO A 77 -8.06 -4.12 0.25
C PRO A 77 -8.43 -3.11 -0.84
N ILE A 78 -7.51 -2.19 -1.11
CA ILE A 78 -7.64 -1.16 -2.14
C ILE A 78 -6.97 -1.68 -3.41
N THR A 79 -7.65 -1.57 -4.55
CA THR A 79 -7.05 -1.90 -5.85
C THR A 79 -6.82 -0.63 -6.65
N PHE A 80 -5.56 -0.39 -7.01
CA PHE A 80 -5.16 0.63 -7.96
C PHE A 80 -4.85 -0.04 -9.29
N ALA A 81 -5.35 0.52 -10.39
CA ALA A 81 -5.06 0.02 -11.73
C ALA A 81 -4.80 1.17 -12.70
N TRP A 82 -3.99 0.92 -13.71
CA TRP A 82 -3.58 1.89 -14.71
C TRP A 82 -3.30 1.24 -16.07
N ALA A 83 -3.25 2.09 -17.10
CA ALA A 83 -2.80 1.73 -18.43
C ALA A 83 -1.50 2.48 -18.76
N PHE A 84 -0.61 1.79 -19.47
CA PHE A 84 0.59 2.39 -20.04
C PHE A 84 0.32 2.95 -21.43
N SER A 85 1.02 4.01 -21.80
CA SER A 85 1.03 4.57 -23.15
C SER A 85 2.44 4.99 -23.52
N ASN A 86 2.82 4.80 -24.78
CA ASN A 86 4.09 5.29 -25.33
C ASN A 86 5.38 4.79 -24.63
N ILE A 87 5.32 3.64 -23.93
CA ILE A 87 6.50 3.03 -23.32
C ILE A 87 7.22 2.17 -24.34
N ILE A 88 8.49 2.48 -24.60
CA ILE A 88 9.39 1.71 -25.46
C ILE A 88 10.44 1.00 -24.61
N VAL A 89 10.95 1.69 -23.58
CA VAL A 89 11.84 1.12 -22.57
C VAL A 89 10.99 0.73 -21.37
N THR A 90 10.67 -0.55 -21.26
CA THR A 90 9.93 -1.09 -20.12
C THR A 90 10.83 -1.05 -18.87
N PRO A 91 10.38 -0.45 -17.76
CA PRO A 91 11.14 -0.47 -16.51
C PRO A 91 11.26 -1.90 -15.99
N THR A 92 12.27 -2.17 -15.17
CA THR A 92 12.42 -3.48 -14.51
C THR A 92 11.41 -3.63 -13.38
N HIS A 93 11.22 -2.57 -12.60
CA HIS A 93 10.28 -2.49 -11.50
C HIS A 93 9.54 -1.16 -11.53
N LEU A 94 8.33 -1.15 -10.99
CA LEU A 94 7.65 0.07 -10.59
C LEU A 94 7.76 0.20 -9.08
N THR A 95 7.94 1.43 -8.63
CA THR A 95 7.70 1.81 -7.25
C THR A 95 6.37 2.54 -7.17
N VAL A 96 5.49 2.06 -6.30
CA VAL A 96 4.19 2.64 -6.00
C VAL A 96 4.21 3.11 -4.55
N SER A 97 4.00 4.40 -4.35
CA SER A 97 3.93 5.01 -3.03
C SER A 97 2.64 5.83 -2.87
N ALA A 98 2.23 6.01 -1.63
CA ALA A 98 1.15 6.89 -1.23
C ALA A 98 1.75 8.04 -0.42
N ALA A 99 1.88 9.20 -1.04
CA ALA A 99 2.35 10.42 -0.39
C ALA A 99 1.18 11.09 0.36
N CYS A 100 1.26 11.16 1.67
CA CYS A 100 0.24 11.77 2.51
C CYS A 100 0.50 13.26 2.68
N LYS A 101 -0.56 14.04 2.82
CA LYS A 101 -0.49 15.48 3.15
C LYS A 101 0.26 15.78 4.46
N ASN A 102 0.43 14.80 5.35
CA ASN A 102 1.23 14.94 6.57
C ASN A 102 2.75 14.94 6.34
N GLY A 103 3.20 14.73 5.10
CA GLY A 103 4.62 14.67 4.73
C GLY A 103 5.23 13.26 4.74
N ASN A 104 4.48 12.24 5.17
CA ASN A 104 4.93 10.85 5.15
C ASN A 104 4.54 10.16 3.84
N THR A 105 5.41 9.29 3.35
CA THR A 105 5.17 8.43 2.19
C THR A 105 5.07 6.98 2.64
N TYR A 106 4.07 6.26 2.13
CA TYR A 106 3.80 4.87 2.51
C TYR A 106 3.95 3.97 1.29
N PRO A 107 4.60 2.80 1.41
CA PRO A 107 4.67 1.85 0.30
C PRO A 107 3.30 1.24 0.01
N VAL A 108 2.94 1.16 -1.27
CA VAL A 108 1.64 0.63 -1.72
C VAL A 108 1.81 -0.77 -2.32
N GLY A 109 1.05 -1.73 -1.80
CA GLY A 109 1.04 -3.10 -2.29
C GLY A 109 1.64 -4.11 -1.32
N PRO A 110 1.71 -5.39 -1.72
CA PRO A 110 2.15 -6.48 -0.85
C PRO A 110 3.68 -6.57 -0.71
N THR A 111 4.43 -5.87 -1.56
CA THR A 111 5.89 -6.00 -1.72
C THR A 111 6.60 -4.66 -1.44
N ASP A 112 6.23 -3.99 -0.35
CA ASP A 112 6.82 -2.72 0.09
C ASP A 112 6.93 -1.67 -1.02
N GLY A 113 5.90 -1.57 -1.87
CA GLY A 113 5.84 -0.59 -2.94
C GLY A 113 6.54 -1.01 -4.23
N ILE A 114 7.29 -2.12 -4.27
CA ILE A 114 8.05 -2.54 -5.45
C ILE A 114 7.30 -3.66 -6.17
N ILE A 115 6.86 -3.42 -7.40
CA ILE A 115 6.13 -4.38 -8.24
C ILE A 115 6.80 -4.55 -9.61
N PRO A 116 6.47 -5.60 -10.39
CA PRO A 116 7.04 -5.77 -11.73
C PRO A 116 6.78 -4.56 -12.64
N GLY A 117 7.78 -4.21 -13.46
CA GLY A 117 7.71 -3.08 -14.40
C GLY A 117 6.54 -3.10 -15.39
N THR A 118 5.98 -4.29 -15.65
CA THR A 118 4.85 -4.52 -16.55
C THR A 118 3.50 -4.59 -15.84
N ALA A 119 3.47 -4.48 -14.50
CA ALA A 119 2.25 -4.53 -13.73
C ALA A 119 1.34 -3.34 -14.09
N THR A 120 0.05 -3.64 -14.27
CA THR A 120 -1.00 -2.65 -14.56
C THR A 120 -1.94 -2.45 -13.38
N SER A 121 -1.72 -3.15 -12.27
CA SER A 121 -2.51 -3.03 -11.06
C SER A 121 -1.73 -3.46 -9.83
N VAL A 122 -2.09 -2.90 -8.68
CA VAL A 122 -1.60 -3.32 -7.37
C VAL A 122 -2.75 -3.34 -6.36
N VAL A 123 -2.74 -4.35 -5.50
CA VAL A 123 -3.70 -4.49 -4.39
C VAL A 123 -2.98 -4.15 -3.10
N TRP A 124 -3.54 -3.24 -2.31
CA TRP A 124 -2.97 -2.77 -1.06
C TRP A 124 -3.92 -3.02 0.11
N ASP A 125 -3.50 -3.88 1.03
CA ASP A 125 -4.20 -4.11 2.29
C ASP A 125 -3.71 -3.11 3.33
N THR A 126 -4.46 -2.00 3.47
CA THR A 126 -4.15 -0.92 4.41
C THR A 126 -4.24 -1.36 5.86
N TYR A 127 -5.12 -2.32 6.17
CA TYR A 127 -5.29 -2.84 7.52
C TYR A 127 -4.12 -3.73 7.93
N ALA A 128 -3.68 -4.62 7.03
CA ALA A 128 -2.48 -5.44 7.24
C ALA A 128 -1.24 -4.56 7.40
N TYR A 129 -1.07 -3.56 6.52
CA TYR A 129 0.05 -2.61 6.59
C TYR A 129 0.09 -1.88 7.94
N GLN A 130 -1.04 -1.33 8.40
CA GLN A 130 -1.09 -0.60 9.66
C GLN A 130 -0.82 -1.52 10.86
N THR A 131 -1.26 -2.78 10.80
CA THR A 131 -1.04 -3.77 11.85
C THR A 131 0.44 -4.16 11.95
N SER A 132 1.14 -4.28 10.83
CA SER A 132 2.58 -4.59 10.82
C SER A 132 3.48 -3.38 11.10
N HIS A 133 2.98 -2.15 10.92
CA HIS A 133 3.74 -0.91 11.12
C HIS A 133 3.12 0.01 12.19
N PRO A 134 3.04 -0.43 13.47
CA PRO A 134 2.41 0.36 14.53
C PRO A 134 3.14 1.68 14.85
N GLN A 135 4.42 1.80 14.46
CA GLN A 135 5.22 3.00 14.66
C GLN A 135 4.95 4.11 13.63
N LEU A 136 4.37 3.75 12.47
CA LEU A 136 4.04 4.68 11.40
C LEU A 136 2.60 4.42 10.91
N PRO A 137 1.59 4.76 11.73
CA PRO A 137 0.19 4.52 11.37
C PRO A 137 -0.19 5.32 10.12
N LEU A 138 -1.15 4.78 9.38
CA LEU A 138 -1.77 5.50 8.28
C LEU A 138 -2.60 6.65 8.84
N ALA A 139 -2.38 7.85 8.31
CA ALA A 139 -3.16 9.02 8.68
C ALA A 139 -4.53 8.98 8.02
N GLN A 140 -5.54 9.48 8.72
CA GLN A 140 -6.87 9.70 8.14
C GLN A 140 -6.86 11.03 7.37
N ALA A 141 -6.33 11.00 6.16
CA ALA A 141 -6.08 12.16 5.34
C ALA A 141 -6.17 11.83 3.84
N GLU A 142 -5.96 12.85 3.01
CA GLU A 142 -5.79 12.72 1.57
C GLU A 142 -4.35 12.31 1.24
N TYR A 143 -4.23 11.45 0.24
CA TYR A 143 -3.02 10.85 -0.29
C TYR A 143 -2.94 11.05 -1.80
N THR A 144 -1.72 11.24 -2.28
CA THR A 144 -1.38 11.20 -3.70
C THR A 144 -0.74 9.85 -3.99
N LEU A 145 -1.28 9.12 -4.97
CA LEU A 145 -0.67 7.91 -5.50
C LEU A 145 0.46 8.32 -6.44
N GLU A 146 1.67 7.93 -6.09
CA GLU A 146 2.87 8.17 -6.89
C GLU A 146 3.37 6.85 -7.48
N ILE A 147 3.59 6.82 -8.79
CA ILE A 147 4.11 5.64 -9.51
C ILE A 147 5.29 6.06 -10.36
N TRP A 148 6.44 5.40 -10.17
CA TRP A 148 7.65 5.65 -10.97
C TRP A 148 8.39 4.35 -11.29
N GLY A 149 9.27 4.39 -12.29
CA GLY A 149 10.11 3.25 -12.68
C GLY A 149 11.56 3.39 -12.21
N ASP A 150 12.48 2.68 -12.85
CA ASP A 150 13.91 2.64 -12.47
C ASP A 150 14.63 4.01 -12.44
N GLN A 151 14.06 5.04 -13.10
CA GLN A 151 14.63 6.39 -13.13
C GLN A 151 14.35 7.20 -11.86
N GLY A 152 13.51 6.69 -10.95
CA GLY A 152 13.14 7.38 -9.71
C GLY A 152 11.96 8.36 -9.85
N PRO A 153 11.55 8.99 -8.73
CA PRO A 153 10.38 9.87 -8.68
C PRO A 153 10.60 11.23 -9.38
N ASP A 154 11.84 11.73 -9.42
CA ASP A 154 12.21 13.01 -10.05
C ASP A 154 12.81 12.85 -11.46
N ALA A 155 12.53 11.72 -12.10
CA ALA A 155 13.07 11.39 -13.40
C ALA A 155 12.73 12.46 -14.44
N GLN A 156 13.76 12.91 -15.17
CA GLN A 156 13.55 13.82 -16.30
C GLN A 156 12.78 13.12 -17.42
N ILE A 157 11.84 13.85 -18.02
CA ILE A 157 11.02 13.36 -19.13
C ILE A 157 11.93 12.99 -20.30
N LYS A 158 11.88 11.73 -20.73
CA LYS A 158 12.65 11.20 -21.86
C LYS A 158 11.75 10.44 -22.83
N PRO A 159 12.02 10.51 -24.14
CA PRO A 159 11.22 9.82 -25.16
C PRO A 159 11.27 8.30 -24.94
N GLY A 160 10.11 7.63 -24.94
CA GLY A 160 10.00 6.18 -24.76
C GLY A 160 10.26 5.64 -23.35
N PHE A 161 10.68 6.48 -22.39
CA PHE A 161 10.82 6.11 -20.99
C PHE A 161 9.55 6.47 -20.20
N LEU A 162 9.28 5.71 -19.14
CA LEU A 162 8.20 6.01 -18.23
C LEU A 162 8.43 7.34 -17.50
N THR A 163 7.44 8.22 -17.55
CA THR A 163 7.36 9.44 -16.74
C THR A 163 6.70 9.13 -15.39
N PRO A 164 7.25 9.60 -14.26
CA PRO A 164 6.61 9.49 -12.96
C PRO A 164 5.18 10.05 -12.99
N ASN A 165 4.25 9.37 -12.32
CA ASN A 165 2.84 9.76 -12.24
C ASN A 165 2.46 10.09 -10.80
N SER A 166 1.76 11.20 -10.61
CA SER A 166 1.23 11.65 -9.32
C SER A 166 -0.17 12.26 -9.45
N ALA A 167 -0.92 11.83 -10.48
CA ALA A 167 -2.19 12.45 -10.85
C ALA A 167 -3.38 11.94 -10.03
N ALA A 168 -3.26 10.77 -9.40
CA ALA A 168 -4.36 10.15 -8.68
C ALA A 168 -4.33 10.48 -7.19
N HIS A 169 -5.46 10.94 -6.68
CA HIS A 169 -5.66 11.26 -5.26
C HIS A 169 -6.71 10.35 -4.64
N PHE A 170 -6.57 10.02 -3.36
CA PHE A 170 -7.52 9.22 -2.59
C PHE A 170 -7.46 9.57 -1.11
N SER A 171 -8.52 9.28 -0.35
CA SER A 171 -8.55 9.52 1.09
C SER A 171 -8.71 8.22 1.87
N LEU A 172 -8.01 8.13 3.00
CA LEU A 172 -8.16 7.03 3.95
C LEU A 172 -8.92 7.49 5.19
N TYR A 173 -9.74 6.61 5.75
CA TYR A 173 -10.43 6.84 7.02
C TYR A 173 -10.52 5.58 7.87
N THR A 174 -10.56 5.74 9.19
CA THR A 174 -10.77 4.62 10.12
C THR A 174 -12.24 4.58 10.52
N PRO A 175 -12.96 3.47 10.31
CA PRO A 175 -14.33 3.36 10.75
C PRO A 175 -14.40 3.41 12.29
N GLN A 176 -15.36 4.15 12.82
CA GLN A 176 -15.68 4.09 14.24
C GLN A 176 -16.36 2.76 14.57
N GLY A 177 -16.03 2.18 15.71
CA GLY A 177 -16.68 0.96 16.19
C GLY A 177 -18.18 1.17 16.37
N TYR A 178 -18.99 0.20 15.95
CA TYR A 178 -20.44 0.25 16.16
C TYR A 178 -20.76 0.09 17.65
N THR A 179 -21.32 1.13 18.26
CA THR A 179 -21.94 1.05 19.59
C THR A 179 -23.40 0.66 19.42
N PRO A 180 -23.83 -0.51 19.92
CA PRO A 180 -25.22 -0.94 19.83
C PRO A 180 -26.14 0.08 20.51
N VAL A 181 -27.34 0.34 19.98
CA VAL A 181 -28.35 1.17 20.65
C VAL A 181 -28.69 0.68 22.08
N THR A 182 -28.51 -0.61 22.35
CA THR A 182 -28.65 -1.22 23.68
C THR A 182 -27.55 -0.85 24.66
N SER A 183 -26.42 -0.28 24.19
CA SER A 183 -25.30 0.18 25.04
C SER A 183 -25.57 1.51 25.76
N GLY A 184 -26.83 1.98 25.76
CA GLY A 184 -27.28 3.07 26.62
C GLY A 184 -27.51 4.40 25.92
N TRP A 185 -27.77 4.41 24.60
CA TRP A 185 -28.27 5.63 23.94
C TRP A 185 -29.70 5.91 24.45
N SER A 186 -29.78 6.66 25.55
CA SER A 186 -31.01 7.23 26.06
C SER A 186 -31.19 8.59 25.41
N CYS A 187 -32.09 8.67 24.43
CA CYS A 187 -32.48 9.95 23.86
C CYS A 187 -33.16 10.78 24.96
N PRO A 188 -32.58 11.94 25.37
CA PRO A 188 -33.09 12.74 26.49
C PRO A 188 -34.52 13.27 26.29
N GLY A 189 -35.05 13.21 25.06
CA GLY A 189 -36.44 13.54 24.73
C GLY A 189 -37.32 12.35 24.32
N CYS A 190 -36.76 11.15 24.15
CA CYS A 190 -37.53 9.97 23.72
C CYS A 190 -38.08 9.18 24.90
N SER A 191 -37.48 9.34 26.09
CA SER A 191 -38.10 8.95 27.38
C SER A 191 -39.23 9.90 27.81
N SER A 192 -39.59 10.86 26.96
CA SER A 192 -40.78 11.70 27.11
C SER A 192 -41.94 11.25 26.22
N ALA A 193 -42.01 9.96 25.87
CA ALA A 193 -43.29 9.27 25.94
C ALA A 193 -43.64 8.96 27.40
N ILE A 194 -43.56 9.98 28.27
CA ILE A 194 -44.63 10.13 29.23
C ILE A 194 -45.88 10.11 28.37
N SER A 195 -46.64 9.00 28.41
CA SER A 195 -48.05 9.00 28.06
C SER A 195 -48.54 10.36 28.44
N GLN A 196 -48.87 11.19 27.43
CA GLN A 196 -49.33 12.54 27.67
C GLN A 196 -50.27 12.41 28.83
N TYR A 197 -49.84 12.97 29.96
CA TYR A 197 -50.65 13.13 31.13
C TYR A 197 -51.99 13.49 30.55
N ASP A 198 -52.99 12.60 30.68
CA ASP A 198 -54.35 12.80 30.22
C ASP A 198 -54.89 13.93 31.10
N SER A 199 -54.29 15.11 30.89
CA SER A 199 -54.65 16.40 31.36
C SER A 199 -55.86 16.67 30.52
N ARG A 200 -56.95 15.95 30.80
CA ARG A 200 -58.24 16.25 30.20
C ARG A 200 -58.42 17.72 30.53
N PRO A 201 -58.26 18.65 29.56
CA PRO A 201 -58.33 20.07 29.88
C PRO A 201 -59.73 20.39 30.44
N ALA A 202 -60.70 19.53 30.13
CA ALA A 202 -62.00 19.45 30.76
C ALA A 202 -61.96 19.29 32.29
N LEU A 203 -61.15 18.37 32.86
CA LEU A 203 -61.16 18.09 34.31
C LEU A 203 -60.51 19.22 35.12
N VAL A 204 -59.42 19.80 34.61
CA VAL A 204 -58.79 20.98 35.23
C VAL A 204 -59.72 22.19 35.18
N GLY A 205 -60.41 22.41 34.04
CA GLY A 205 -61.43 23.45 33.92
C GLY A 205 -62.63 23.23 34.86
N LEU A 206 -63.09 21.99 35.03
CA LEU A 206 -64.23 21.65 35.90
C LEU A 206 -63.92 21.94 37.37
N ILE A 207 -62.73 21.56 37.83
CA ILE A 207 -62.28 21.84 39.21
C ILE A 207 -62.16 23.35 39.43
N SER A 208 -61.53 24.09 38.51
CA SER A 208 -61.36 25.54 38.64
C SER A 208 -62.71 26.27 38.72
N THR A 209 -63.68 25.89 37.88
CA THR A 209 -65.01 26.52 37.85
C THR A 209 -65.80 26.20 39.12
N LEU A 210 -65.72 24.96 39.62
CA LEU A 210 -66.40 24.55 40.86
C LEU A 210 -65.90 25.36 42.07
N PHE A 211 -64.58 25.58 42.17
CA PHE A 211 -64.00 26.40 43.24
C PHE A 211 -64.47 27.85 43.17
N LEU A 212 -64.51 28.46 41.98
CA LEU A 212 -64.98 29.85 41.82
C LEU A 212 -66.46 30.00 42.19
N VAL A 213 -67.30 29.04 41.81
CA VAL A 213 -68.72 29.03 42.18
C VAL A 213 -68.89 28.86 43.69
N PHE A 214 -68.12 27.98 44.34
CA PHE A 214 -68.19 27.79 45.79
C PHE A 214 -67.74 29.02 46.59
N LEU A 215 -66.67 29.69 46.16
CA LEU A 215 -66.23 30.95 46.79
C LEU A 215 -67.25 32.09 46.57
N SER A 216 -67.84 32.19 45.37
CA SER A 216 -68.89 33.18 45.11
C SER A 216 -70.16 32.93 45.94
N GLY A 217 -70.59 31.67 46.07
CA GLY A 217 -71.78 31.29 46.84
C GLY A 217 -71.61 31.51 48.34
N SER A 218 -70.43 31.25 48.89
CA SER A 218 -70.12 31.49 50.31
C SER A 218 -70.08 32.98 50.67
N LEU A 219 -69.75 33.86 49.72
CA LEU A 219 -69.82 35.31 49.91
C LEU A 219 -71.26 35.86 49.84
N VAL A 220 -72.13 35.25 49.03
CA VAL A 220 -73.55 35.62 48.96
C VAL A 220 -74.34 35.16 50.19
N MET A 221 -74.09 33.96 50.72
CA MET A 221 -74.73 33.49 51.96
C MET A 221 -74.25 34.20 53.23
N ARG A 222 -73.12 34.93 53.17
CA ARG A 222 -72.67 35.81 54.27
C ARG A 222 -73.28 37.23 54.23
N ARG A 223 -74.05 37.56 53.19
CA ARG A 223 -74.69 38.88 53.00
C ARG A 223 -76.22 38.86 53.09
N LEU A 224 -76.82 37.72 53.41
CA LEU A 224 -78.21 37.55 53.84
C LEU A 224 -78.23 37.28 55.35
#